data_AF-A0A9E5PZH3-F1
#
_entry.id   AF-A0A9E5PZH3-F1
#
_cell.length_a   1.000
_cell.length_b   1.000
_cell.length_c   1.000
_cell.angle_alpha   90.00
_cell.angle_beta   90.00
_cell.angle_gamma   90.00
#
_symmetry.space_group_name_H-M   'P 1'
#
loop_
_entity.id
_entity.type
_entity.pdbx_description
1 polymer ?
#
loop_
_entity_poly.entity_id
_entity_poly.type
_entity_poly.pdbx_seq_one_letter_code
_entity_poly.pdbx_strand_id
1 'polypeptide(L)'
;MKLKHLSLACAVACAAVSAQAVGLNDPANAAAKAIVDDAVANGRVMYISGASAVQGGLGQIASSLFTGTNYFFIPSAATGRSNSDYRAYAGKLTNAAGTWAAGTNVIIVNRARGGSVWGVNPVARAEVIETLAVTSASCSGGSGTAAAPFTCDTLTTQKPDAGVSDVAPFLFDGAFNTEGEPAEPALSPSELATLTASPLYALAFGLPVTRNVPATVSFNKAKVAAIMTGNVGTWNQIDASLPADDILVCRRVNGSGTQAVANMYYGNYPCDTGTRLNVPADREAGAAWDFVNKFVVEGDTGALNVVENSSSGNVRTCLDTAAVSAGKPFNAAANPATEVGYTAYNTADRAGNTVRVLFRDGRPHKAVGVLSMDSLSSSTTTSNWSFRSLDGAGEITWTGAIATPPVVSGTGKHPTLANLIDGTWDMQGWISFNLPSSTTGNKAALAANFIAAARSPAVLNAQSGLRWVAAAINGTPDPTSTGQVQRVAYVGNDQCAPLNLK
;
A
#
# COMPACT_ATOMS: atom_id res chain seq x y z
N MET A 1 29.11 -11.11 -54.90
CA MET A 1 28.42 -12.41 -55.08
C MET A 1 29.44 -13.49 -55.37
N LYS A 2 29.61 -14.44 -54.42
CA LYS A 2 30.09 -15.82 -54.61
C LYS A 2 30.08 -16.50 -53.24
N LEU A 3 29.30 -17.57 -53.12
CA LEU A 3 29.29 -18.53 -52.01
C LEU A 3 30.67 -19.20 -51.85
N LYS A 4 30.94 -19.76 -50.65
CA LYS A 4 31.30 -21.19 -50.46
C LYS A 4 31.62 -21.58 -48.98
N HIS A 5 30.82 -22.56 -48.50
CA HIS A 5 31.15 -23.69 -47.58
C HIS A 5 31.48 -23.39 -46.09
N LEU A 6 31.01 -24.11 -45.06
CA LEU A 6 30.57 -25.52 -44.94
C LEU A 6 29.37 -25.71 -43.99
N SER A 7 28.54 -26.67 -44.37
CA SER A 7 27.54 -27.43 -43.62
C SER A 7 28.16 -28.53 -42.73
N LEU A 8 27.50 -28.87 -41.61
CA LEU A 8 27.03 -30.21 -41.19
C LEU A 8 27.18 -30.46 -39.66
N ALA A 9 26.05 -30.64 -38.96
CA ALA A 9 25.79 -31.79 -38.06
C ALA A 9 24.50 -31.58 -37.25
N CYS A 10 23.41 -32.20 -37.70
CA CYS A 10 22.28 -32.58 -36.87
C CYS A 10 22.66 -33.80 -36.00
N ALA A 11 21.95 -33.92 -34.86
CA ALA A 11 21.73 -35.11 -34.03
C ALA A 11 22.68 -35.34 -32.83
N VAL A 12 22.40 -34.63 -31.74
CA VAL A 12 22.01 -35.30 -30.48
C VAL A 12 20.63 -34.76 -30.08
N ALA A 13 19.62 -35.57 -30.35
CA ALA A 13 18.32 -35.45 -29.73
C ALA A 13 18.41 -36.03 -28.31
N CYS A 14 17.94 -35.27 -27.31
CA CYS A 14 17.05 -35.70 -26.22
C CYS A 14 17.07 -34.64 -25.10
N ALA A 15 15.88 -34.16 -24.73
CA ALA A 15 15.58 -33.25 -23.62
C ALA A 15 15.84 -31.74 -23.82
N ALA A 16 15.53 -31.20 -25.01
CA ALA A 16 14.81 -29.93 -25.01
C ALA A 16 13.31 -30.26 -24.91
N VAL A 17 12.92 -30.82 -23.76
CA VAL A 17 11.54 -30.65 -23.31
C VAL A 17 11.44 -29.14 -23.23
N SER A 18 10.71 -28.51 -24.14
CA SER A 18 10.03 -27.25 -23.82
C SER A 18 9.55 -27.46 -22.40
N ALA A 19 10.13 -26.78 -21.41
CA ALA A 19 9.77 -26.97 -20.01
C ALA A 19 8.26 -26.84 -19.97
N GLN A 20 7.56 -27.98 -19.97
CA GLN A 20 6.12 -27.99 -19.94
C GLN A 20 5.87 -27.30 -18.62
N ALA A 21 5.19 -26.16 -18.68
CA ALA A 21 4.96 -25.34 -17.51
C ALA A 21 4.37 -26.26 -16.45
N VAL A 22 5.20 -26.68 -15.49
CA VAL A 22 4.79 -27.49 -14.36
C VAL A 22 3.66 -26.66 -13.75
N GLY A 23 2.44 -27.16 -13.85
CA GLY A 23 1.25 -26.42 -13.45
C GLY A 23 0.61 -27.11 -12.27
N LEU A 24 -0.46 -26.52 -11.71
CA LEU A 24 -1.17 -27.16 -10.61
C LEU A 24 -1.67 -28.58 -10.95
N ASN A 25 -1.90 -28.86 -12.24
CA ASN A 25 -2.32 -30.17 -12.75
C ASN A 25 -1.16 -31.15 -13.03
N ASP A 26 0.10 -30.73 -12.85
CA ASP A 26 1.25 -31.61 -13.00
C ASP A 26 1.28 -32.67 -11.86
N PRO A 27 1.58 -33.95 -12.15
CA PRO A 27 1.75 -34.97 -11.11
C PRO A 27 2.69 -34.59 -9.97
N ALA A 28 3.75 -33.79 -10.23
CA ALA A 28 4.65 -33.27 -9.21
C ALA A 28 3.96 -32.35 -8.20
N ASN A 29 2.83 -31.74 -8.59
CA ASN A 29 2.02 -30.83 -7.77
C ASN A 29 0.72 -31.49 -7.25
N ALA A 30 0.60 -32.83 -7.30
CA ALA A 30 -0.61 -33.54 -6.87
C ALA A 30 -1.06 -33.18 -5.44
N ALA A 31 -0.12 -32.93 -4.53
CA ALA A 31 -0.42 -32.49 -3.16
C ALA A 31 -1.05 -31.10 -3.12
N ALA A 32 -0.53 -30.13 -3.89
CA ALA A 32 -1.11 -28.80 -4.01
C ALA A 32 -2.53 -28.86 -4.61
N LYS A 33 -2.68 -29.65 -5.69
CA LYS A 33 -3.96 -29.86 -6.36
C LYS A 33 -5.02 -30.42 -5.41
N ALA A 34 -4.68 -31.45 -4.63
CA ALA A 34 -5.59 -32.06 -3.68
C ALA A 34 -6.07 -31.08 -2.59
N ILE A 35 -5.18 -30.20 -2.10
CA ILE A 35 -5.55 -29.16 -1.12
C ILE A 35 -6.52 -28.16 -1.77
N VAL A 36 -6.21 -27.68 -2.97
CA VAL A 36 -7.05 -26.69 -3.67
C VAL A 36 -8.42 -27.27 -3.98
N ASP A 37 -8.48 -28.47 -4.56
CA ASP A 37 -9.74 -29.10 -4.94
C ASP A 37 -10.63 -29.40 -3.73
N ASP A 38 -10.07 -29.92 -2.63
CA ASP A 38 -10.83 -30.18 -1.40
C ASP A 38 -11.34 -28.87 -0.77
N ALA A 39 -10.50 -27.83 -0.72
CA ALA A 39 -10.91 -26.54 -0.16
C ALA A 39 -12.03 -25.90 -0.98
N VAL A 40 -11.93 -25.91 -2.31
CA VAL A 40 -12.97 -25.36 -3.21
C VAL A 40 -14.27 -26.16 -3.11
N ALA A 41 -14.19 -27.49 -3.18
CA ALA A 41 -15.37 -28.37 -3.13
C ALA A 41 -16.17 -28.24 -1.82
N ASN A 42 -15.49 -27.88 -0.73
CA ASN A 42 -16.10 -27.73 0.59
C ASN A 42 -16.32 -26.25 1.01
N GLY A 43 -16.15 -25.28 0.11
CA GLY A 43 -16.35 -23.86 0.41
C GLY A 43 -15.39 -23.28 1.46
N ARG A 44 -14.19 -23.87 1.60
CA ARG A 44 -13.16 -23.51 2.59
C ARG A 44 -12.20 -22.44 2.05
N VAL A 45 -12.79 -21.39 1.49
CA VAL A 45 -12.07 -20.24 0.94
C VAL A 45 -12.42 -19.01 1.77
N MET A 46 -11.42 -18.38 2.36
CA MET A 46 -11.55 -17.08 3.02
C MET A 46 -11.07 -15.99 2.07
N TYR A 47 -11.97 -15.08 1.71
CA TYR A 47 -11.67 -13.96 0.82
C TYR A 47 -11.56 -12.64 1.61
N ILE A 48 -10.39 -12.01 1.55
CA ILE A 48 -10.06 -10.74 2.22
C ILE A 48 -9.84 -9.66 1.16
N SER A 49 -10.52 -8.51 1.27
CA SER A 49 -10.32 -7.35 0.38
C SER A 49 -9.66 -6.16 1.10
N GLY A 50 -9.07 -5.22 0.38
CA GLY A 50 -8.69 -3.91 0.91
C GLY A 50 -7.22 -3.53 0.72
N ALA A 51 -6.56 -3.07 1.79
CA ALA A 51 -5.22 -2.53 1.73
C ALA A 51 -4.14 -3.60 1.48
N SER A 52 -3.04 -3.19 0.84
CA SER A 52 -1.85 -4.02 0.66
C SER A 52 -1.01 -4.19 1.94
N ALA A 53 -1.37 -3.53 3.05
CA ALA A 53 -0.59 -3.53 4.30
C ALA A 53 -0.27 -4.95 4.80
N VAL A 54 -1.23 -5.87 4.76
CA VAL A 54 -0.99 -7.28 5.15
C VAL A 54 -0.40 -8.11 4.01
N GLN A 55 -0.49 -7.64 2.76
CA GLN A 55 -0.13 -8.42 1.57
C GLN A 55 1.38 -8.72 1.51
N GLY A 56 2.22 -7.78 1.97
CA GLY A 56 3.67 -7.99 2.11
C GLY A 56 4.02 -9.13 3.07
N GLY A 57 3.31 -9.20 4.21
CA GLY A 57 3.48 -10.25 5.23
C GLY A 57 2.58 -11.47 5.07
N LEU A 58 1.74 -11.52 4.04
CA LEU A 58 0.70 -12.55 3.90
C LEU A 58 1.28 -13.96 3.83
N GLY A 59 2.45 -14.14 3.23
CA GLY A 59 3.11 -15.45 3.19
C GLY A 59 3.49 -15.96 4.58
N GLN A 60 3.95 -15.07 5.46
CA GLN A 60 4.41 -15.41 6.81
C GLN A 60 3.23 -15.58 7.74
N ILE A 61 2.18 -14.78 7.57
CA ILE A 61 0.88 -15.03 8.20
C ILE A 61 0.38 -16.42 7.79
N ALA A 62 0.33 -16.73 6.49
CA ALA A 62 -0.08 -18.03 5.97
C ALA A 62 0.80 -19.17 6.50
N SER A 63 2.12 -19.00 6.58
CA SER A 63 3.05 -19.99 7.14
C SER A 63 2.85 -20.23 8.65
N SER A 64 2.31 -19.26 9.39
CA SER A 64 1.92 -19.47 10.79
C SER A 64 0.55 -20.15 10.94
N LEU A 65 -0.34 -19.96 9.97
CA LEU A 65 -1.67 -20.54 9.94
C LEU A 65 -1.68 -21.98 9.41
N PHE A 66 -0.70 -22.34 8.59
CA PHE A 66 -0.61 -23.63 7.92
C PHE A 66 0.53 -24.51 8.44
N THR A 67 0.30 -25.82 8.45
CA THR A 67 1.29 -26.84 8.76
C THR A 67 1.81 -27.49 7.47
N GLY A 68 3.09 -27.87 7.47
CA GLY A 68 3.77 -28.39 6.29
C GLY A 68 3.95 -27.33 5.20
N THR A 69 3.94 -27.77 3.94
CA THR A 69 4.08 -26.88 2.78
C THR A 69 2.79 -26.12 2.51
N ASN A 70 2.86 -24.79 2.43
CA ASN A 70 1.82 -23.96 1.85
C ASN A 70 2.18 -23.58 0.41
N TYR A 71 1.16 -23.29 -0.40
CA TYR A 71 1.31 -23.00 -1.82
C TYR A 71 0.85 -21.57 -2.12
N PHE A 72 1.66 -20.84 -2.88
CA PHE A 72 1.44 -19.44 -3.22
C PHE A 72 0.89 -19.29 -4.64
N PHE A 73 -0.12 -18.43 -4.80
CA PHE A 73 -0.84 -18.17 -6.03
C PHE A 73 -0.89 -16.67 -6.33
N ILE A 74 -0.73 -16.32 -7.61
CA ILE A 74 -0.81 -14.95 -8.14
C ILE A 74 -1.63 -14.93 -9.44
N PRO A 75 -2.15 -13.77 -9.88
CA PRO A 75 -2.75 -13.67 -11.20
C PRO A 75 -1.69 -13.79 -12.29
N SER A 76 -2.06 -14.36 -13.43
CA SER A 76 -1.23 -14.34 -14.63
C SER A 76 -1.38 -13.02 -15.40
N ALA A 77 -0.48 -12.80 -16.37
CA ALA A 77 -0.59 -11.66 -17.28
C ALA A 77 -1.90 -11.64 -18.10
N ALA A 78 -2.51 -12.81 -18.36
CA ALA A 78 -3.75 -12.92 -19.13
C ALA A 78 -4.94 -12.23 -18.44
N THR A 79 -4.91 -12.10 -17.11
CA THR A 79 -5.95 -11.41 -16.34
C THR A 79 -5.89 -9.89 -16.45
N GLY A 80 -4.78 -9.33 -16.95
CA GLY A 80 -4.51 -7.88 -16.85
C GLY A 80 -4.35 -7.40 -15.39
N ARG A 81 -4.08 -8.31 -14.45
CA ARG A 81 -3.81 -8.04 -13.04
C ARG A 81 -2.40 -8.46 -12.68
N SER A 82 -1.93 -7.96 -11.53
CA SER A 82 -0.58 -8.15 -11.03
C SER A 82 -0.54 -8.83 -9.66
N ASN A 83 0.62 -9.31 -9.24
CA ASN A 83 0.86 -9.84 -7.89
C ASN A 83 0.64 -8.78 -6.78
N SER A 84 0.58 -7.49 -7.11
CA SER A 84 0.15 -6.45 -6.17
C SER A 84 -1.37 -6.35 -6.04
N ASP A 85 -2.14 -6.82 -7.03
CA ASP A 85 -3.60 -6.80 -6.96
C ASP A 85 -4.14 -7.99 -6.15
N TYR A 86 -3.57 -9.18 -6.37
CA TYR A 86 -4.04 -10.42 -5.78
C TYR A 86 -2.89 -11.32 -5.32
N ARG A 87 -3.07 -11.91 -4.14
CA ARG A 87 -2.23 -12.98 -3.60
C ARG A 87 -3.10 -14.00 -2.90
N ALA A 88 -2.81 -15.28 -3.06
CA ALA A 88 -3.50 -16.31 -2.30
C ALA A 88 -2.54 -17.39 -1.81
N TYR A 89 -2.90 -18.01 -0.69
CA TYR A 89 -2.19 -19.14 -0.13
C TYR A 89 -3.14 -20.29 0.17
N ALA A 90 -2.73 -21.50 -0.18
CA ALA A 90 -3.45 -22.73 0.15
C ALA A 90 -2.59 -23.63 1.04
N GLY A 91 -3.20 -24.27 2.03
CA GLY A 91 -2.48 -25.14 2.95
C GLY A 91 -3.42 -25.88 3.90
N LYS A 92 -2.82 -26.62 4.83
CA LYS A 92 -3.52 -27.34 5.91
C LYS A 92 -3.46 -26.54 7.18
N LEU A 93 -4.58 -26.32 7.87
CA LEU A 93 -4.60 -25.55 9.11
C LEU A 93 -3.69 -26.16 10.19
N THR A 94 -2.86 -25.34 10.84
CA THR A 94 -2.11 -25.73 12.04
C THR A 94 -3.05 -25.90 13.24
N ASN A 95 -3.96 -24.93 13.42
CA ASN A 95 -4.92 -24.90 14.52
C ASN A 95 -6.35 -24.97 13.96
N ALA A 96 -7.27 -25.53 14.74
CA ALA A 96 -8.67 -25.57 14.35
C ALA A 96 -9.26 -24.15 14.15
N ALA A 97 -10.25 -24.04 13.27
CA ALA A 97 -11.04 -22.84 13.01
C ALA A 97 -12.53 -23.20 13.03
N GLY A 98 -13.16 -23.07 14.21
CA GLY A 98 -14.54 -23.52 14.41
C GLY A 98 -14.61 -25.05 14.31
N THR A 99 -15.44 -25.57 13.42
CA THR A 99 -15.53 -27.01 13.12
C THR A 99 -14.52 -27.50 12.10
N TRP A 100 -13.73 -26.62 11.46
CA TRP A 100 -12.58 -27.03 10.66
C TRP A 100 -11.45 -27.44 11.58
N ALA A 101 -11.24 -28.75 11.74
CA ALA A 101 -10.17 -29.30 12.58
C ALA A 101 -8.77 -28.92 12.06
N ALA A 102 -7.76 -29.04 12.92
CA ALA A 102 -6.37 -28.99 12.48
C ALA A 102 -6.12 -30.02 11.35
N GLY A 103 -5.32 -29.64 10.37
CA GLY A 103 -5.09 -30.42 9.15
C GLY A 103 -6.09 -30.17 8.02
N THR A 104 -7.17 -29.42 8.25
CA THR A 104 -8.17 -29.09 7.21
C THR A 104 -7.55 -28.24 6.10
N ASN A 105 -7.83 -28.58 4.83
CA ASN A 105 -7.39 -27.80 3.68
C ASN A 105 -8.20 -26.50 3.53
N VAL A 106 -7.51 -25.38 3.38
CA VAL A 106 -8.11 -24.04 3.30
C VAL A 106 -7.35 -23.19 2.27
N ILE A 107 -8.06 -22.27 1.63
CA ILE A 107 -7.48 -21.21 0.79
C ILE A 107 -7.76 -19.85 1.42
N ILE A 108 -6.74 -18.99 1.47
CA ILE A 108 -6.87 -17.58 1.83
C ILE A 108 -6.54 -16.75 0.59
N VAL A 109 -7.50 -15.96 0.12
CA VAL A 109 -7.34 -15.05 -1.02
C VAL A 109 -7.34 -13.62 -0.51
N ASN A 110 -6.34 -12.83 -0.87
CA ASN A 110 -6.27 -11.41 -0.61
C ASN A 110 -6.34 -10.60 -1.92
N ARG A 111 -7.25 -9.63 -1.95
CA ARG A 111 -7.34 -8.58 -2.97
C ARG A 111 -6.86 -7.26 -2.37
N ALA A 112 -5.76 -6.73 -2.87
CA ALA A 112 -5.24 -5.42 -2.47
C ALA A 112 -5.57 -4.29 -3.46
N ARG A 113 -6.30 -4.60 -4.54
CA ARG A 113 -6.68 -3.63 -5.58
C ARG A 113 -7.62 -2.54 -5.04
N GLY A 114 -7.35 -1.29 -5.39
CA GLY A 114 -8.18 -0.13 -5.01
C GLY A 114 -7.93 0.41 -3.60
N GLY A 115 -7.16 -0.30 -2.77
CA GLY A 115 -6.73 0.18 -1.46
C GLY A 115 -7.74 -0.01 -0.34
N SER A 116 -7.52 0.74 0.74
CA SER A 116 -8.05 0.47 2.08
C SER A 116 -9.58 0.59 2.19
N VAL A 117 -10.21 1.46 1.40
CA VAL A 117 -11.67 1.59 1.33
C VAL A 117 -12.35 0.31 0.83
N TRP A 118 -11.68 -0.49 -0.01
CA TRP A 118 -12.21 -1.79 -0.47
C TRP A 118 -12.22 -2.85 0.63
N GLY A 119 -11.50 -2.60 1.73
CA GLY A 119 -11.57 -3.38 2.97
C GLY A 119 -12.61 -2.86 3.96
N VAL A 120 -13.41 -1.85 3.56
CA VAL A 120 -14.42 -1.21 4.41
C VAL A 120 -15.77 -1.22 3.70
N ASN A 121 -15.91 -0.49 2.58
CA ASN A 121 -17.20 -0.25 1.93
C ASN A 121 -17.84 -1.54 1.39
N PRO A 122 -17.17 -2.31 0.49
CA PRO A 122 -17.72 -3.57 -0.01
C PRO A 122 -17.98 -4.61 1.08
N VAL A 123 -17.19 -4.54 2.16
CA VAL A 123 -17.28 -5.48 3.29
C VAL A 123 -18.53 -5.20 4.13
N ALA A 124 -18.77 -3.93 4.49
CA ALA A 124 -19.95 -3.52 5.23
C ALA A 124 -21.24 -3.72 4.42
N ARG A 125 -21.19 -3.40 3.12
CA ARG A 125 -22.34 -3.49 2.19
C ARG A 125 -22.57 -4.90 1.63
N ALA A 126 -21.69 -5.84 1.94
CA ALA A 126 -21.71 -7.20 1.40
C ALA A 126 -21.79 -7.22 -0.15
N GLU A 127 -21.04 -6.32 -0.78
CA GLU A 127 -20.97 -6.16 -2.23
C GLU A 127 -20.17 -7.30 -2.87
N VAL A 128 -20.62 -7.73 -4.05
CA VAL A 128 -19.93 -8.74 -4.85
C VAL A 128 -18.85 -8.05 -5.67
N ILE A 129 -17.59 -8.36 -5.39
CA ILE A 129 -16.44 -7.74 -6.06
C ILE A 129 -15.51 -8.80 -6.65
N GLU A 130 -14.72 -8.40 -7.64
CA GLU A 130 -13.72 -9.23 -8.32
C GLU A 130 -12.75 -9.88 -7.31
N THR A 131 -12.38 -11.15 -7.51
CA THR A 131 -11.36 -11.89 -6.75
C THR A 131 -10.64 -12.90 -7.64
N LEU A 132 -9.48 -13.39 -7.20
CA LEU A 132 -8.72 -14.40 -7.93
C LEU A 132 -9.39 -15.76 -7.79
N ALA A 133 -9.67 -16.44 -8.91
CA ALA A 133 -10.17 -17.81 -8.86
C ALA A 133 -9.00 -18.77 -8.62
N VAL A 134 -8.93 -19.35 -7.41
CA VAL A 134 -7.89 -20.36 -7.06
C VAL A 134 -8.49 -21.75 -7.19
N THR A 135 -8.38 -22.33 -8.38
CA THR A 135 -8.92 -23.67 -8.71
C THR A 135 -7.93 -24.43 -9.58
N SER A 136 -8.04 -25.75 -9.64
CA SER A 136 -7.23 -26.56 -10.57
C SER A 136 -7.51 -26.28 -12.06
N ALA A 137 -8.67 -25.71 -12.38
CA ALA A 137 -9.00 -25.29 -13.74
C ALA A 137 -8.43 -23.91 -14.10
N SER A 138 -8.30 -23.01 -13.12
CA SER A 138 -7.89 -21.62 -13.34
C SER A 138 -6.40 -21.38 -13.12
N CYS A 139 -5.71 -22.22 -12.36
CA CYS A 139 -4.32 -22.02 -11.99
C CYS A 139 -3.38 -22.99 -12.69
N SER A 140 -2.41 -22.43 -13.42
CA SER A 140 -1.39 -23.11 -14.20
C SER A 140 -0.01 -22.51 -13.91
N GLY A 141 1.07 -23.18 -14.35
CA GLY A 141 2.46 -22.70 -14.20
C GLY A 141 3.02 -22.67 -12.77
N GLY A 142 4.34 -22.84 -12.61
CA GLY A 142 5.03 -22.75 -11.31
C GLY A 142 4.95 -23.99 -10.40
N SER A 143 5.50 -23.85 -9.20
CA SER A 143 5.55 -24.91 -8.15
C SER A 143 4.87 -24.49 -6.84
N GLY A 144 4.20 -23.34 -6.84
CA GLY A 144 3.56 -22.76 -5.66
C GLY A 144 4.54 -22.22 -4.61
N THR A 145 5.80 -21.98 -4.97
CA THR A 145 6.79 -21.37 -4.07
C THR A 145 6.83 -19.86 -4.23
N ALA A 146 7.49 -19.12 -3.31
CA ALA A 146 7.69 -17.68 -3.46
C ALA A 146 8.47 -17.31 -4.74
N ALA A 147 9.42 -18.16 -5.15
CA ALA A 147 10.23 -17.94 -6.36
C ALA A 147 9.52 -18.39 -7.65
N ALA A 148 8.62 -19.35 -7.56
CA ALA A 148 7.84 -19.88 -8.69
C ALA A 148 6.38 -20.13 -8.25
N PRO A 149 5.59 -19.07 -8.06
CA PRO A 149 4.19 -19.20 -7.63
C PRO A 149 3.33 -19.85 -8.71
N PHE A 150 2.20 -20.42 -8.30
CA PHE A 150 1.16 -20.78 -9.26
C PHE A 150 0.53 -19.52 -9.86
N THR A 151 0.32 -19.50 -11.18
CA THR A 151 -0.31 -18.38 -11.88
C THR A 151 -1.74 -18.72 -12.26
N CYS A 152 -2.71 -17.87 -11.92
CA CYS A 152 -4.12 -18.11 -12.21
C CYS A 152 -4.63 -17.15 -13.30
N ASP A 153 -5.22 -17.72 -14.35
CA ASP A 153 -5.65 -17.02 -15.56
C ASP A 153 -7.10 -16.52 -15.48
N THR A 154 -7.84 -16.85 -14.41
CA THR A 154 -9.26 -16.54 -14.26
C THR A 154 -9.52 -15.69 -13.02
N LEU A 155 -10.38 -14.69 -13.19
CA LEU A 155 -10.98 -13.91 -12.11
C LEU A 155 -12.43 -14.37 -11.92
N THR A 156 -12.92 -14.28 -10.69
CA THR A 156 -14.32 -14.53 -10.33
C THR A 156 -14.84 -13.38 -9.48
N THR A 157 -16.07 -13.43 -8.99
CA THR A 157 -16.62 -12.41 -8.09
C THR A 157 -17.20 -13.06 -6.85
N GLN A 158 -16.92 -12.47 -5.69
CA GLN A 158 -17.40 -12.95 -4.40
C GLN A 158 -17.61 -11.78 -3.44
N LYS A 159 -18.46 -12.00 -2.43
CA LYS A 159 -18.54 -11.10 -1.27
C LYS A 159 -17.30 -11.32 -0.40
N PRO A 160 -16.58 -10.26 0.01
CA PRO A 160 -15.48 -10.40 0.95
C PRO A 160 -15.98 -10.98 2.28
N ASP A 161 -15.24 -11.96 2.81
CA ASP A 161 -15.47 -12.48 4.16
C ASP A 161 -14.87 -11.54 5.21
N ALA A 162 -13.88 -10.74 4.84
CA ALA A 162 -13.28 -9.72 5.69
C ALA A 162 -12.58 -8.64 4.87
N GLY A 163 -12.23 -7.55 5.54
CA GLY A 163 -11.49 -6.45 4.98
C GLY A 163 -10.21 -6.14 5.73
N VAL A 164 -9.27 -5.48 5.05
CA VAL A 164 -8.09 -4.86 5.65
C VAL A 164 -8.03 -3.40 5.25
N SER A 165 -7.74 -2.51 6.20
CA SER A 165 -7.56 -1.09 5.95
C SER A 165 -6.34 -0.56 6.70
N ASP A 166 -5.73 0.51 6.21
CA ASP A 166 -4.63 1.18 6.95
C ASP A 166 -5.13 1.94 8.20
N VAL A 167 -6.44 2.11 8.29
CA VAL A 167 -7.15 2.93 9.27
C VAL A 167 -8.51 2.32 9.62
N ALA A 168 -9.07 2.74 10.75
CA ALA A 168 -10.39 2.37 11.21
C ALA A 168 -11.48 2.75 10.19
N PRO A 169 -12.54 1.94 10.03
CA PRO A 169 -13.59 2.14 9.03
C PRO A 169 -14.23 3.54 9.03
N PHE A 170 -14.44 4.15 10.20
CA PHE A 170 -15.10 5.45 10.30
C PHE A 170 -14.28 6.62 9.70
N LEU A 171 -12.97 6.42 9.44
CA LEU A 171 -12.14 7.44 8.82
C LEU A 171 -12.45 7.60 7.32
N PHE A 172 -13.17 6.67 6.70
CA PHE A 172 -13.69 6.81 5.32
C PHE A 172 -14.96 7.67 5.28
N ASP A 173 -14.81 8.94 5.67
CA ASP A 173 -15.83 9.98 5.50
C ASP A 173 -15.84 10.54 4.07
N GLY A 174 -17.03 10.89 3.58
CA GLY A 174 -17.29 11.21 2.17
C GLY A 174 -16.52 12.44 1.68
N ALA A 175 -16.43 12.60 0.36
CA ALA A 175 -15.72 13.66 -0.37
C ALA A 175 -14.18 13.52 -0.46
N PHE A 176 -13.47 13.23 0.64
CA PHE A 176 -11.99 13.22 0.63
C PHE A 176 -11.33 11.89 1.00
N ASN A 177 -12.04 11.01 1.71
CA ASN A 177 -11.49 9.71 2.08
C ASN A 177 -12.17 8.55 1.33
N THR A 178 -13.34 8.71 0.72
CA THR A 178 -14.02 7.67 -0.09
C THR A 178 -13.58 7.64 -1.56
N GLU A 179 -13.70 6.50 -2.22
CA GLU A 179 -13.36 6.31 -3.64
C GLU A 179 -14.36 6.97 -4.60
N GLY A 180 -14.07 6.97 -5.90
CA GLY A 180 -15.01 7.38 -6.94
C GLY A 180 -14.91 8.84 -7.38
N GLU A 181 -15.58 9.12 -8.50
CA GLU A 181 -15.70 10.45 -9.10
C GLU A 181 -17.11 10.64 -9.69
N PRO A 182 -18.05 11.31 -8.97
CA PRO A 182 -17.90 11.93 -7.65
C PRO A 182 -17.63 10.90 -6.54
N ALA A 183 -17.08 11.36 -5.42
CA ALA A 183 -16.75 10.48 -4.30
C ALA A 183 -18.00 9.76 -3.77
N GLU A 184 -17.86 8.47 -3.53
CA GLU A 184 -18.92 7.60 -2.99
C GLU A 184 -19.35 8.09 -1.61
N PRO A 185 -20.63 7.90 -1.24
CA PRO A 185 -21.11 8.21 0.10
C PRO A 185 -20.35 7.42 1.17
N ALA A 186 -20.07 8.08 2.30
CA ALA A 186 -19.61 7.41 3.51
C ALA A 186 -20.60 6.32 3.94
N LEU A 187 -20.11 5.33 4.67
CA LEU A 187 -20.98 4.36 5.32
C LEU A 187 -21.88 5.06 6.36
N SER A 188 -23.16 4.73 6.34
CA SER A 188 -24.10 5.11 7.38
C SER A 188 -23.69 4.50 8.74
N PRO A 189 -24.16 5.06 9.87
CA PRO A 189 -23.92 4.47 11.18
C PRO A 189 -24.35 3.00 11.28
N SER A 190 -25.44 2.62 10.61
CA SER A 190 -25.91 1.23 10.56
C SER A 190 -24.99 0.32 9.76
N GLU A 191 -24.44 0.78 8.63
CA GLU A 191 -23.46 0.01 7.86
C GLU A 191 -22.15 -0.14 8.64
N LEU A 192 -21.64 0.94 9.26
CA LEU A 192 -20.45 0.89 10.10
C LEU A 192 -20.61 -0.10 11.27
N ALA A 193 -21.79 -0.12 11.91
CA ALA A 193 -22.09 -1.03 13.01
C ALA A 193 -22.08 -2.52 12.60
N THR A 194 -22.11 -2.85 11.30
CA THR A 194 -21.94 -4.23 10.85
C THR A 194 -20.50 -4.72 10.95
N LEU A 195 -19.52 -3.80 11.02
CA LEU A 195 -18.10 -4.13 11.04
C LEU A 195 -17.57 -4.20 12.47
N THR A 196 -16.92 -5.31 12.80
CA THR A 196 -16.01 -5.38 13.94
C THR A 196 -14.59 -5.08 13.46
N ALA A 197 -14.09 -3.88 13.78
CA ALA A 197 -12.73 -3.46 13.45
C ALA A 197 -11.73 -3.94 14.52
N SER A 198 -10.78 -4.77 14.12
CA SER A 198 -9.70 -5.28 14.97
C SER A 198 -8.35 -4.70 14.54
N PRO A 199 -7.68 -3.85 15.34
CA PRO A 199 -6.39 -3.30 14.95
C PRO A 199 -5.32 -4.40 14.96
N LEU A 200 -4.55 -4.54 13.90
CA LEU A 200 -3.52 -5.56 13.72
C LEU A 200 -2.16 -5.07 14.23
N TYR A 201 -1.73 -3.91 13.77
CA TYR A 201 -0.48 -3.29 14.17
C TYR A 201 -0.52 -1.80 13.80
N ALA A 202 0.32 -1.02 14.46
CA ALA A 202 0.61 0.34 14.07
C ALA A 202 1.64 0.34 12.95
N LEU A 203 1.41 1.11 11.90
CA LEU A 203 2.37 1.41 10.84
C LEU A 203 2.72 2.91 10.91
N ALA A 204 4.01 3.22 10.97
CA ALA A 204 4.47 4.60 10.87
C ALA A 204 4.23 5.14 9.46
N PHE A 205 3.87 6.43 9.39
CA PHE A 205 3.84 7.20 8.16
C PHE A 205 4.87 8.32 8.26
N GLY A 206 5.24 8.91 7.12
CA GLY A 206 6.28 9.93 7.08
C GLY A 206 6.03 10.98 6.01
N LEU A 207 6.88 12.01 6.02
CA LEU A 207 6.88 13.08 5.03
C LEU A 207 7.99 12.85 4.00
N PRO A 208 7.70 12.20 2.85
CA PRO A 208 8.65 12.13 1.75
C PRO A 208 8.78 13.50 1.07
N VAL A 209 10.02 13.93 0.79
CA VAL A 209 10.32 15.21 0.13
C VAL A 209 11.44 15.00 -0.89
N THR A 210 11.33 15.62 -2.06
CA THR A 210 12.37 15.57 -3.10
C THR A 210 13.65 16.27 -2.65
N ARG A 211 14.81 15.77 -3.06
CA ARG A 211 16.13 16.24 -2.60
C ARG A 211 16.55 17.61 -3.16
N ASN A 212 15.87 18.10 -4.18
CA ASN A 212 15.95 19.50 -4.61
C ASN A 212 15.35 20.48 -3.57
N VAL A 213 14.72 19.98 -2.50
CA VAL A 213 14.46 20.72 -1.26
C VAL A 213 15.57 20.41 -0.26
N PRO A 214 16.39 21.40 0.18
CA PRO A 214 17.52 21.16 1.07
C PRO A 214 17.15 20.38 2.34
N ALA A 215 18.03 19.47 2.77
CA ALA A 215 17.87 18.69 4.00
C ALA A 215 17.81 19.56 5.27
N THR A 216 18.34 20.79 5.19
CA THR A 216 18.34 21.82 6.24
C THR A 216 16.98 22.46 6.48
N VAL A 217 16.02 22.32 5.54
CA VAL A 217 14.66 22.83 5.72
C VAL A 217 14.00 22.09 6.89
N SER A 218 13.56 22.87 7.88
CA SER A 218 12.88 22.36 9.07
C SER A 218 11.38 22.29 8.87
N PHE A 219 10.82 21.10 9.05
CA PHE A 219 9.37 20.87 9.04
C PHE A 219 8.84 20.73 10.47
N ASN A 220 7.56 21.05 10.63
CA ASN A 220 6.76 20.71 11.80
C ASN A 220 5.34 20.40 11.31
N LYS A 221 4.49 19.88 12.20
CA LYS A 221 3.12 19.50 11.85
C LYS A 221 2.32 20.64 11.19
N ALA A 222 2.44 21.86 11.70
CA ALA A 222 1.70 23.02 11.20
C ALA A 222 2.12 23.42 9.76
N LYS A 223 3.43 23.44 9.47
CA LYS A 223 3.94 23.72 8.12
C LYS A 223 3.44 22.71 7.11
N VAL A 224 3.50 21.43 7.44
CA VAL A 224 3.05 20.36 6.55
C VAL A 224 1.53 20.39 6.39
N ALA A 225 0.79 20.66 7.47
CA ALA A 225 -0.66 20.86 7.39
C ALA A 225 -1.02 21.99 6.43
N ALA A 226 -0.35 23.14 6.51
CA ALA A 226 -0.59 24.24 5.58
C ALA A 226 -0.38 23.85 4.11
N ILE A 227 0.62 23.00 3.81
CA ILE A 227 0.83 22.45 2.46
C ILE A 227 -0.34 21.54 2.07
N MET A 228 -0.65 20.56 2.93
CA MET A 228 -1.62 19.50 2.63
C MET A 228 -3.07 20.02 2.56
N THR A 229 -3.35 21.20 3.08
CA THR A 229 -4.65 21.88 2.99
C THR A 229 -4.67 23.03 1.99
N GLY A 230 -3.57 23.30 1.28
CA GLY A 230 -3.51 24.36 0.27
C GLY A 230 -3.47 25.79 0.82
N ASN A 231 -3.17 25.97 2.11
CA ASN A 231 -3.01 27.29 2.72
C ASN A 231 -1.70 27.98 2.31
N VAL A 232 -0.77 27.24 1.70
CA VAL A 232 0.47 27.73 1.10
C VAL A 232 0.70 27.06 -0.25
N GLY A 233 1.27 27.81 -1.18
CA GLY A 233 1.55 27.36 -2.55
C GLY A 233 3.02 27.41 -2.94
N THR A 234 3.86 28.13 -2.19
CA THR A 234 5.26 28.36 -2.56
C THR A 234 6.25 28.07 -1.42
N TRP A 235 7.45 27.60 -1.78
CA TRP A 235 8.45 27.15 -0.79
C TRP A 235 8.96 28.26 0.14
N ASN A 236 8.99 29.52 -0.32
CA ASN A 236 9.33 30.67 0.53
C ASN A 236 8.32 30.93 1.66
N GLN A 237 7.08 30.39 1.58
CA GLN A 237 6.10 30.44 2.67
C GLN A 237 6.39 29.39 3.76
N ILE A 238 7.15 28.34 3.44
CA ILE A 238 7.58 27.30 4.38
C ILE A 238 8.90 27.67 5.04
N ASP A 239 9.81 28.23 4.26
CA ASP A 239 11.12 28.71 4.69
C ASP A 239 11.50 29.92 3.84
N ALA A 240 11.53 31.10 4.45
CA ALA A 240 11.77 32.37 3.77
C ALA A 240 13.13 32.47 3.05
N SER A 241 14.07 31.56 3.33
CA SER A 241 15.35 31.48 2.61
C SER A 241 15.24 30.79 1.24
N LEU A 242 14.13 30.10 0.96
CA LEU A 242 13.91 29.43 -0.31
C LEU A 242 13.32 30.39 -1.35
N PRO A 243 13.53 30.12 -2.65
CA PRO A 243 12.81 30.81 -3.72
C PRO A 243 11.29 30.58 -3.63
N ALA A 244 10.53 31.46 -4.29
CA ALA A 244 9.07 31.37 -4.42
C ALA A 244 8.63 30.31 -5.44
N ASP A 245 9.32 29.17 -5.49
CA ASP A 245 8.99 28.04 -6.36
C ASP A 245 7.70 27.36 -5.87
N ASP A 246 6.95 26.79 -6.81
CA ASP A 246 5.74 26.01 -6.52
C ASP A 246 6.00 24.85 -5.57
N ILE A 247 4.98 24.56 -4.74
CA ILE A 247 4.91 23.32 -3.99
C ILE A 247 4.11 22.30 -4.81
N LEU A 248 4.74 21.16 -5.08
CA LEU A 248 4.07 19.98 -5.63
C LEU A 248 3.69 19.02 -4.51
N VAL A 249 2.46 18.53 -4.51
CA VAL A 249 1.99 17.46 -3.61
C VAL A 249 1.73 16.20 -4.43
N CYS A 250 2.57 15.18 -4.23
CA CYS A 250 2.36 13.84 -4.75
C CYS A 250 1.56 13.02 -3.73
N ARG A 251 0.24 13.00 -3.85
CA ARG A 251 -0.65 12.33 -2.90
C ARG A 251 -1.33 11.10 -3.50
N ARG A 252 -2.00 10.31 -2.65
CA ARG A 252 -2.84 9.20 -3.11
C ARG A 252 -4.23 9.70 -3.49
N VAL A 253 -4.88 9.02 -4.42
CA VAL A 253 -6.31 9.21 -4.72
C VAL A 253 -7.16 8.97 -3.47
N ASN A 254 -8.36 9.55 -3.44
CA ASN A 254 -9.35 9.27 -2.38
C ASN A 254 -9.70 7.76 -2.37
N GLY A 255 -10.07 7.22 -1.21
CA GLY A 255 -10.18 5.77 -0.96
C GLY A 255 -8.90 5.12 -0.42
N SER A 256 -7.77 5.85 -0.44
CA SER A 256 -6.50 5.38 0.13
C SER A 256 -6.46 5.56 1.66
N GLY A 257 -6.17 4.48 2.39
CA GLY A 257 -5.92 4.57 3.83
C GLY A 257 -4.67 5.39 4.17
N THR A 258 -3.63 5.32 3.33
CA THR A 258 -2.47 6.22 3.42
C THR A 258 -2.86 7.69 3.35
N GLN A 259 -3.76 8.04 2.43
CA GLN A 259 -4.29 9.40 2.36
C GLN A 259 -5.12 9.75 3.58
N ALA A 260 -5.98 8.84 4.03
CA ALA A 260 -6.80 9.04 5.22
C ALA A 260 -5.95 9.28 6.49
N VAL A 261 -4.82 8.58 6.67
CA VAL A 261 -3.88 8.87 7.77
C VAL A 261 -3.31 10.28 7.66
N ALA A 262 -2.89 10.71 6.47
CA ALA A 262 -2.36 12.06 6.28
C ALA A 262 -3.44 13.13 6.52
N ASN A 263 -4.65 12.92 6.02
CA ASN A 263 -5.80 13.81 6.22
C ASN A 263 -6.17 13.92 7.71
N MET A 264 -6.17 12.79 8.43
CA MET A 264 -6.40 12.74 9.87
C MET A 264 -5.28 13.45 10.63
N TYR A 265 -4.02 13.12 10.34
CA TYR A 265 -2.90 13.66 11.10
C TYR A 265 -2.72 15.16 10.86
N TYR A 266 -2.70 15.61 9.61
CA TYR A 266 -2.41 17.02 9.28
C TYR A 266 -3.65 17.91 9.26
N GLY A 267 -4.81 17.38 8.85
CA GLY A 267 -6.05 18.14 8.72
C GLY A 267 -7.07 17.90 9.85
N ASN A 268 -6.80 16.97 10.77
CA ASN A 268 -7.81 16.48 11.72
C ASN A 268 -9.09 15.99 11.01
N TYR A 269 -8.98 15.52 9.77
CA TYR A 269 -10.11 15.11 8.94
C TYR A 269 -10.27 13.58 8.95
N PRO A 270 -11.47 13.02 9.20
CA PRO A 270 -12.75 13.68 9.42
C PRO A 270 -13.07 13.96 10.91
N CYS A 271 -12.06 13.92 11.78
CA CYS A 271 -12.22 14.00 13.23
C CYS A 271 -12.76 15.34 13.77
N ASP A 272 -12.64 16.43 13.01
CA ASP A 272 -13.35 17.69 13.29
C ASP A 272 -14.82 17.57 12.88
N THR A 273 -15.70 17.44 13.88
CA THR A 273 -17.16 17.26 13.70
C THR A 273 -17.93 18.55 13.44
N GLY A 274 -17.28 19.73 13.42
CA GLY A 274 -17.98 21.01 13.40
C GLY A 274 -17.72 21.85 12.16
N THR A 275 -16.45 22.18 11.90
CA THR A 275 -16.12 23.31 11.02
C THR A 275 -15.39 22.91 9.74
N ARG A 276 -14.85 21.68 9.65
CA ARG A 276 -14.04 21.19 8.53
C ARG A 276 -13.01 22.24 8.08
N LEU A 277 -12.34 22.92 9.02
CA LEU A 277 -11.48 24.09 8.71
C LEU A 277 -10.25 23.74 7.89
N ASN A 278 -9.81 22.48 7.95
CA ASN A 278 -8.61 21.98 7.30
C ASN A 278 -8.95 20.88 6.29
N VAL A 279 -9.77 21.23 5.30
CA VAL A 279 -10.10 20.33 4.18
C VAL A 279 -8.81 19.97 3.43
N PRO A 280 -8.55 18.68 3.15
CA PRO A 280 -7.40 18.28 2.35
C PRO A 280 -7.44 18.89 0.94
N ALA A 281 -6.35 19.52 0.51
CA ALA A 281 -6.19 19.99 -0.86
C ALA A 281 -6.12 18.79 -1.81
N ASP A 282 -6.95 18.78 -2.84
CA ASP A 282 -7.01 17.73 -3.84
C ASP A 282 -6.49 18.22 -5.19
N ARG A 283 -6.60 17.39 -6.23
CA ARG A 283 -6.14 17.72 -7.59
C ARG A 283 -6.69 19.04 -8.17
N GLU A 284 -7.78 19.59 -7.62
CA GLU A 284 -8.39 20.85 -8.05
C GLU A 284 -7.77 22.08 -7.38
N ALA A 285 -6.87 21.91 -6.40
CA ALA A 285 -6.20 23.00 -5.70
C ALA A 285 -5.23 23.82 -6.58
N GLY A 286 -4.98 23.39 -7.83
CA GLY A 286 -4.11 24.07 -8.79
C GLY A 286 -4.52 23.83 -10.24
N ALA A 287 -3.77 24.42 -11.18
CA ALA A 287 -4.09 24.37 -12.61
C ALA A 287 -3.56 23.11 -13.33
N ALA A 288 -2.93 22.17 -12.61
CA ALA A 288 -2.28 21.03 -13.21
C ALA A 288 -3.26 20.01 -13.80
N TRP A 289 -4.45 19.85 -13.22
CA TRP A 289 -5.45 18.88 -13.67
C TRP A 289 -6.25 19.40 -14.87
N ASP A 290 -6.37 18.58 -15.93
CA ASP A 290 -7.07 18.96 -17.16
C ASP A 290 -8.59 18.68 -17.15
N PHE A 291 -9.13 18.20 -16.02
CA PHE A 291 -10.53 17.77 -15.87
C PHE A 291 -10.94 16.58 -16.75
N VAL A 292 -9.97 15.83 -17.30
CA VAL A 292 -10.22 14.65 -18.13
C VAL A 292 -9.40 13.46 -17.65
N ASN A 293 -8.11 13.42 -17.96
CA ASN A 293 -7.23 12.30 -17.64
C ASN A 293 -5.73 12.67 -17.69
N LYS A 294 -5.39 13.93 -17.50
CA LYS A 294 -4.02 14.41 -17.56
C LYS A 294 -3.69 15.42 -16.47
N PHE A 295 -2.48 15.30 -15.93
CA PHE A 295 -1.83 16.34 -15.17
C PHE A 295 -0.71 16.98 -16.01
N VAL A 296 -0.68 18.30 -16.11
CA VAL A 296 0.40 19.09 -16.72
C VAL A 296 0.97 20.03 -15.67
N VAL A 297 2.12 19.67 -15.11
CA VAL A 297 2.82 20.47 -14.09
C VAL A 297 3.88 21.32 -14.78
N GLU A 298 3.53 22.58 -15.02
CA GLU A 298 4.38 23.57 -15.71
C GLU A 298 5.56 24.05 -14.85
N GLY A 299 5.37 24.13 -13.52
CA GLY A 299 6.30 24.76 -12.59
C GLY A 299 6.35 26.30 -12.71
N ASP A 300 6.82 26.95 -11.65
CA ASP A 300 6.91 28.41 -11.50
C ASP A 300 5.58 29.16 -11.73
N THR A 301 4.45 28.56 -11.33
CA THR A 301 3.13 29.17 -11.42
C THR A 301 2.77 30.04 -10.20
N GLY A 302 3.58 29.99 -9.15
CA GLY A 302 3.33 30.64 -7.86
C GLY A 302 2.21 29.97 -7.06
N ALA A 303 1.96 28.67 -7.27
CA ALA A 303 0.78 27.99 -6.74
C ALA A 303 1.08 26.57 -6.19
N LEU A 304 0.14 26.06 -5.39
CA LEU A 304 0.11 24.65 -5.03
C LEU A 304 -0.33 23.83 -6.25
N ASN A 305 0.39 22.76 -6.56
CA ASN A 305 -0.03 21.76 -7.53
C ASN A 305 -0.21 20.42 -6.81
N VAL A 306 -1.33 19.73 -7.04
CA VAL A 306 -1.62 18.44 -6.41
C VAL A 306 -1.79 17.38 -7.48
N VAL A 307 -0.96 16.35 -7.44
CA VAL A 307 -1.05 15.18 -8.31
C VAL A 307 -1.52 13.99 -7.49
N GLU A 308 -2.68 13.46 -7.86
CA GLU A 308 -3.25 12.26 -7.24
C GLU A 308 -2.74 10.99 -7.92
N ASN A 309 -2.42 9.99 -7.11
CA ASN A 309 -1.80 8.75 -7.56
C ASN A 309 -2.54 7.52 -7.01
N SER A 310 -2.79 6.53 -7.87
CA SER A 310 -3.58 5.35 -7.49
C SER A 310 -2.88 4.44 -6.47
N SER A 311 -1.54 4.44 -6.42
CA SER A 311 -0.73 3.60 -5.53
C SER A 311 0.41 4.35 -4.84
N SER A 312 0.91 3.82 -3.71
CA SER A 312 2.14 4.33 -3.08
C SER A 312 3.34 4.23 -4.01
N GLY A 313 3.36 3.22 -4.90
CA GLY A 313 4.34 3.12 -5.98
C GLY A 313 4.27 4.32 -6.92
N ASN A 314 3.08 4.73 -7.34
CA ASN A 314 2.92 5.92 -8.18
C ASN A 314 3.25 7.23 -7.45
N VAL A 315 3.02 7.34 -6.14
CA VAL A 315 3.53 8.49 -5.36
C VAL A 315 5.05 8.54 -5.40
N ARG A 316 5.74 7.40 -5.22
CA ARG A 316 7.21 7.36 -5.39
C ARG A 316 7.63 7.75 -6.80
N THR A 317 6.95 7.23 -7.83
CA THR A 317 7.19 7.62 -9.22
C THR A 317 6.95 9.12 -9.46
N CYS A 318 5.92 9.72 -8.85
CA CYS A 318 5.67 11.15 -8.90
C CYS A 318 6.85 11.95 -8.35
N LEU A 319 7.31 11.61 -7.14
CA LEU A 319 8.46 12.25 -6.49
C LEU A 319 9.74 12.09 -7.33
N ASP A 320 10.01 10.88 -7.83
CA ASP A 320 11.17 10.60 -8.67
C ASP A 320 11.11 11.37 -10.00
N THR A 321 9.97 11.36 -10.67
CA THR A 321 9.79 12.02 -11.97
C THR A 321 9.89 13.55 -11.83
N ALA A 322 9.32 14.12 -10.78
CA ALA A 322 9.42 15.55 -10.48
C ALA A 322 10.88 15.97 -10.32
N ALA A 323 11.64 15.28 -9.47
CA ALA A 323 13.05 15.58 -9.23
C ALA A 323 13.94 15.34 -10.48
N VAL A 324 13.68 14.27 -11.23
CA VAL A 324 14.40 14.00 -12.49
C VAL A 324 14.12 15.07 -13.54
N SER A 325 12.86 15.47 -13.70
CA SER A 325 12.45 16.53 -14.64
C SER A 325 13.11 17.86 -14.28
N ALA A 326 13.21 18.18 -12.98
CA ALA A 326 13.88 19.38 -12.50
C ALA A 326 15.37 19.43 -12.82
N GLY A 327 16.04 18.27 -12.90
CA GLY A 327 17.45 18.18 -13.26
C GLY A 327 17.75 18.27 -14.76
N LYS A 328 16.73 18.29 -15.63
CA LYS A 328 16.91 18.36 -17.08
C LYS A 328 17.11 19.79 -17.59
N PRO A 329 17.66 19.99 -18.80
CA PRO A 329 17.69 21.30 -19.43
C PRO A 329 16.28 21.83 -19.72
N PHE A 330 16.07 23.13 -19.48
CA PHE A 330 14.80 23.78 -19.79
C PHE A 330 14.53 23.79 -21.30
N ASN A 331 13.36 23.30 -21.70
CA ASN A 331 12.91 23.36 -23.08
C ASN A 331 11.85 24.47 -23.27
N ALA A 332 12.25 25.57 -23.91
CA ALA A 332 11.35 26.68 -24.22
C ALA A 332 10.28 26.31 -25.27
N ALA A 333 10.53 25.29 -26.10
CA ALA A 333 9.61 24.77 -27.11
C ALA A 333 8.78 23.56 -26.60
N ALA A 334 8.62 23.42 -25.28
CA ALA A 334 7.85 22.34 -24.70
C ALA A 334 6.38 22.38 -25.17
N ASN A 335 5.80 21.21 -25.47
CA ASN A 335 4.42 21.07 -25.91
C ASN A 335 3.74 19.87 -25.21
N PRO A 336 2.75 20.09 -24.33
CA PRO A 336 2.10 19.01 -23.58
C PRO A 336 1.18 18.12 -24.43
N ALA A 337 0.83 18.53 -25.66
CA ALA A 337 0.08 17.69 -26.59
C ALA A 337 0.97 16.63 -27.25
N THR A 338 2.25 16.95 -27.50
CA THR A 338 3.24 16.03 -28.07
C THR A 338 4.19 15.44 -27.02
N GLU A 339 4.06 15.88 -25.76
CA GLU A 339 4.95 15.57 -24.62
C GLU A 339 6.42 15.98 -24.82
N VAL A 340 6.73 16.71 -25.90
CA VAL A 340 8.08 17.23 -26.14
C VAL A 340 8.43 18.22 -25.03
N GLY A 341 9.57 18.01 -24.37
CA GLY A 341 10.01 18.83 -23.24
C GLY A 341 9.37 18.48 -21.90
N TYR A 342 8.76 17.29 -21.77
CA TYR A 342 8.21 16.78 -20.53
C TYR A 342 8.80 15.43 -20.14
N THR A 343 8.95 15.21 -18.83
CA THR A 343 9.13 13.87 -18.26
C THR A 343 7.81 13.39 -17.71
N ALA A 344 7.46 12.13 -17.97
CA ALA A 344 6.09 11.67 -17.79
C ALA A 344 5.97 10.24 -17.27
N TYR A 345 4.87 9.97 -16.57
CA TYR A 345 4.50 8.64 -16.10
C TYR A 345 2.97 8.44 -16.13
N ASN A 346 2.53 7.20 -15.93
CA ASN A 346 1.10 6.86 -15.87
C ASN A 346 0.70 6.47 -14.44
N THR A 347 -0.50 6.88 -14.06
CA THR A 347 -1.22 6.43 -12.86
C THR A 347 -2.67 6.16 -13.22
N ALA A 348 -3.57 6.14 -12.23
CA ALA A 348 -5.00 6.09 -12.47
C ALA A 348 -5.76 7.10 -11.59
N ASP A 349 -6.90 7.57 -12.09
CA ASP A 349 -7.82 8.45 -11.37
C ASP A 349 -8.61 7.70 -10.27
N ARG A 350 -9.57 8.40 -9.66
CA ARG A 350 -10.43 7.88 -8.59
C ARG A 350 -11.40 6.79 -9.07
N ALA A 351 -11.68 6.71 -10.36
CA ALA A 351 -12.49 5.67 -11.00
C ALA A 351 -11.63 4.50 -11.57
N GLY A 352 -10.31 4.62 -11.50
CA GLY A 352 -9.37 3.63 -12.02
C GLY A 352 -9.04 3.77 -13.50
N ASN A 353 -9.44 4.86 -14.17
CA ASN A 353 -9.03 5.13 -15.54
C ASN A 353 -7.57 5.57 -15.58
N THR A 354 -6.86 5.25 -16.66
CA THR A 354 -5.45 5.66 -16.80
C THR A 354 -5.33 7.18 -16.90
N VAL A 355 -4.40 7.75 -16.12
CA VAL A 355 -4.07 9.17 -16.10
C VAL A 355 -2.62 9.37 -16.49
N ARG A 356 -2.36 10.33 -17.37
CA ARG A 356 -1.01 10.74 -17.80
C ARG A 356 -0.53 11.93 -16.97
N VAL A 357 0.66 11.86 -16.39
CA VAL A 357 1.24 12.97 -15.63
C VAL A 357 2.49 13.47 -16.35
N LEU A 358 2.54 14.77 -16.62
CA LEU A 358 3.63 15.45 -17.31
C LEU A 358 4.27 16.50 -16.39
N PHE A 359 5.59 16.43 -16.23
CA PHE A 359 6.40 17.46 -15.58
C PHE A 359 7.26 18.17 -16.62
N ARG A 360 7.21 19.50 -16.63
CA ARG A 360 8.00 20.30 -17.57
C ARG A 360 9.49 20.24 -17.25
N ASP A 361 10.31 19.84 -18.22
CA ASP A 361 11.74 19.68 -18.03
C ASP A 361 12.43 21.01 -17.72
N GLY A 362 13.36 20.98 -16.75
CA GLY A 362 14.17 22.12 -16.30
C GLY A 362 13.46 23.13 -15.41
N ARG A 363 12.34 22.75 -14.81
CA ARG A 363 11.60 23.54 -13.80
C ARG A 363 11.77 22.91 -12.41
N PRO A 364 11.76 23.69 -11.32
CA PRO A 364 12.27 23.22 -10.02
C PRO A 364 11.51 22.06 -9.40
N HIS A 365 10.23 21.82 -9.72
CA HIS A 365 9.37 20.71 -9.25
C HIS A 365 9.74 20.15 -7.87
N LYS A 366 9.69 21.02 -6.85
CA LYS A 366 9.98 20.65 -5.47
C LYS A 366 8.72 20.09 -4.81
N ALA A 367 8.81 18.86 -4.33
CA ALA A 367 7.63 18.08 -3.99
C ALA A 367 7.66 17.54 -2.56
N VAL A 368 6.47 17.49 -1.95
CA VAL A 368 6.17 16.64 -0.79
C VAL A 368 5.24 15.51 -1.24
N GLY A 369 5.21 14.40 -0.51
CA GLY A 369 4.26 13.33 -0.80
C GLY A 369 3.56 12.76 0.42
N VAL A 370 2.70 11.78 0.18
CA VAL A 370 1.97 11.02 1.20
C VAL A 370 2.32 9.55 1.09
N LEU A 371 3.13 9.04 2.02
CA LEU A 371 3.59 7.65 2.04
C LEU A 371 3.61 7.08 3.46
N SER A 372 3.26 5.80 3.56
CA SER A 372 3.59 4.93 4.69
C SER A 372 5.08 4.57 4.67
N MET A 373 5.63 4.30 5.85
CA MET A 373 7.04 3.99 6.03
C MET A 373 7.43 2.57 5.58
N ASP A 374 6.48 1.73 5.17
CA ASP A 374 6.78 0.50 4.42
C ASP A 374 7.45 0.79 3.05
N SER A 375 7.44 2.05 2.62
CA SER A 375 8.19 2.57 1.48
C SER A 375 9.63 3.01 1.82
N LEU A 376 10.08 2.85 3.06
CA LEU A 376 11.37 3.38 3.55
C LEU A 376 12.58 2.85 2.76
N SER A 377 12.51 1.64 2.20
CA SER A 377 13.58 1.08 1.35
C SER A 377 13.82 1.88 0.07
N SER A 378 12.89 2.75 -0.32
CA SER A 378 13.04 3.67 -1.46
C SER A 378 13.60 5.05 -1.07
N SER A 379 13.71 5.34 0.23
CA SER A 379 14.42 6.51 0.75
C SER A 379 15.86 6.11 1.03
N THR A 380 16.74 6.28 0.05
CA THR A 380 18.16 5.94 0.15
C THR A 380 19.01 7.21 0.11
N THR A 381 20.32 7.09 0.33
CA THR A 381 21.25 8.23 0.21
C THR A 381 21.39 8.74 -1.23
N THR A 382 20.94 7.96 -2.23
CA THR A 382 21.05 8.28 -3.66
C THR A 382 19.70 8.37 -4.37
N SER A 383 18.58 8.17 -3.67
CA SER A 383 17.24 8.34 -4.23
C SER A 383 16.94 9.82 -4.48
N ASN A 384 15.99 10.13 -5.37
CA ASN A 384 15.66 11.52 -5.69
C ASN A 384 14.85 12.23 -4.59
N TRP A 385 14.35 11.48 -3.62
CA TRP A 385 13.59 11.97 -2.47
C TRP A 385 13.96 11.17 -1.22
N SER A 386 13.65 11.72 -0.05
CA SER A 386 13.89 11.09 1.24
C SER A 386 12.71 11.34 2.19
N PHE A 387 12.51 10.46 3.16
CA PHE A 387 11.64 10.76 4.29
C PHE A 387 12.32 11.80 5.19
N ARG A 388 11.58 12.84 5.57
CA ARG A 388 12.04 13.96 6.38
C ARG A 388 11.56 13.85 7.82
N SER A 389 12.33 14.44 8.73
CA SER A 389 11.93 14.62 10.11
C SER A 389 10.77 15.62 10.24
N LEU A 390 10.04 15.52 11.36
CA LEU A 390 9.21 16.61 11.87
C LEU A 390 9.91 17.28 13.05
N ASP A 391 9.43 18.45 13.44
CA ASP A 391 9.93 19.26 14.56
C ASP A 391 11.45 19.52 14.50
N GLY A 392 11.95 19.70 13.29
CA GLY A 392 13.37 19.91 13.00
C GLY A 392 13.72 19.60 11.55
N ALA A 393 15.01 19.67 11.25
CA ALA A 393 15.57 19.34 9.94
C ALA A 393 16.21 17.95 9.97
N GLY A 394 16.36 17.32 8.81
CA GLY A 394 16.92 15.97 8.74
C GLY A 394 16.16 15.02 7.84
N GLU A 395 16.75 13.83 7.69
CA GLU A 395 16.23 12.75 6.85
C GLU A 395 16.42 11.38 7.50
N ILE A 396 15.58 10.42 7.11
CA ILE A 396 15.74 9.00 7.41
C ILE A 396 15.90 8.20 6.11
N THR A 397 16.95 7.39 6.04
CA THR A 397 17.28 6.57 4.86
C THR A 397 17.51 5.12 5.23
N TRP A 398 17.33 4.21 4.28
CA TRP A 398 17.51 2.79 4.50
C TRP A 398 17.78 2.04 3.19
N THR A 399 18.61 1.00 3.25
CA THR A 399 19.01 0.20 2.08
C THR A 399 18.10 -0.99 1.78
N GLY A 400 17.05 -1.21 2.59
CA GLY A 400 16.16 -2.37 2.44
C GLY A 400 16.66 -3.67 3.09
N ALA A 401 17.90 -3.69 3.60
CA ALA A 401 18.48 -4.86 4.24
C ALA A 401 17.87 -5.08 5.63
N ILE A 402 17.15 -6.19 5.83
CA ILE A 402 16.40 -6.48 7.06
C ILE A 402 17.26 -6.45 8.34
N ALA A 403 18.54 -6.86 8.23
CA ALA A 403 19.48 -6.90 9.35
C ALA A 403 20.07 -5.52 9.70
N THR A 404 19.92 -4.53 8.83
CA THR A 404 20.51 -3.20 9.00
C THR A 404 19.42 -2.21 9.38
N PRO A 405 19.56 -1.46 10.50
CA PRO A 405 18.58 -0.45 10.87
C PRO A 405 18.62 0.77 9.92
N PRO A 406 17.54 1.56 9.84
CA PRO A 406 17.54 2.84 9.14
C PRO A 406 18.53 3.83 9.76
N VAL A 407 19.08 4.71 8.92
CA VAL A 407 20.00 5.78 9.32
C VAL A 407 19.24 7.09 9.35
N VAL A 408 19.31 7.80 10.49
CA VAL A 408 18.74 9.13 10.68
C VAL A 408 19.84 10.19 10.69
N SER A 409 19.49 11.43 10.34
CA SER A 409 20.39 12.58 10.37
C SER A 409 19.63 13.85 10.71
N GLY A 410 20.31 14.87 11.21
CA GLY A 410 19.70 16.17 11.53
C GLY A 410 19.25 16.28 12.99
N THR A 411 18.36 17.25 13.23
CA THR A 411 17.89 17.66 14.57
C THR A 411 16.45 17.28 14.85
N GLY A 412 15.69 16.86 13.83
CA GLY A 412 14.27 16.58 13.98
C GLY A 412 13.95 15.19 14.52
N LYS A 413 12.67 15.00 14.76
CA LYS A 413 12.02 13.76 15.20
C LYS A 413 11.77 12.87 13.99
N HIS A 414 12.15 11.60 14.08
CA HIS A 414 12.04 10.65 12.96
C HIS A 414 11.08 9.49 13.27
N PRO A 415 10.43 8.90 12.25
CA PRO A 415 9.61 7.69 12.35
C PRO A 415 10.46 6.42 12.56
N THR A 416 11.25 6.36 13.64
CA THR A 416 11.98 5.15 14.02
C THR A 416 11.05 4.18 14.75
N LEU A 417 11.38 2.88 14.73
CA LEU A 417 10.62 1.88 15.48
C LEU A 417 10.51 2.25 16.98
N ALA A 418 11.60 2.70 17.59
CA ALA A 418 11.62 3.11 18.99
C ALA A 418 10.63 4.25 19.25
N ASN A 419 10.62 5.27 18.38
CA ASN A 419 9.70 6.38 18.52
C ASN A 419 8.23 5.97 18.32
N LEU A 420 7.96 5.03 17.41
CA LEU A 420 6.62 4.47 17.19
C LEU A 420 6.12 3.68 18.41
N ILE A 421 7.00 2.89 19.04
CA ILE A 421 6.67 2.12 20.25
C ILE A 421 6.31 3.05 21.41
N ASP A 422 7.03 4.16 21.54
CA ASP A 422 6.90 5.08 22.68
C ASP A 422 5.85 6.17 22.46
N GLY A 423 5.28 6.24 21.26
CA GLY A 423 4.36 7.30 20.85
C GLY A 423 5.03 8.66 20.70
N THR A 424 6.36 8.72 20.79
CA THR A 424 7.15 9.85 20.28
C THR A 424 7.23 9.81 18.76
N TRP A 425 6.35 9.11 18.04
CA TRP A 425 6.02 9.38 16.66
C TRP A 425 4.55 9.03 16.48
N ASP A 426 3.74 10.07 16.29
CA ASP A 426 2.28 10.02 16.37
C ASP A 426 1.61 10.05 14.99
N MET A 427 2.39 10.22 13.92
CA MET A 427 1.92 10.02 12.54
C MET A 427 1.90 8.52 12.21
N GLN A 428 0.83 7.85 12.61
CA GLN A 428 0.66 6.41 12.42
C GLN A 428 -0.78 6.03 12.02
N GLY A 429 -0.89 4.95 11.26
CA GLY A 429 -2.16 4.25 11.02
C GLY A 429 -2.22 2.96 11.84
N TRP A 430 -3.35 2.71 12.50
CA TRP A 430 -3.66 1.38 13.04
C TRP A 430 -4.31 0.55 11.95
N ILE A 431 -3.52 -0.34 11.34
CA ILE A 431 -3.99 -1.25 10.30
C ILE A 431 -5.14 -2.07 10.89
N SER A 432 -6.33 -1.98 10.33
CA SER A 432 -7.51 -2.66 10.84
C SER A 432 -7.86 -3.89 10.00
N PHE A 433 -8.31 -4.94 10.68
CA PHE A 433 -8.98 -6.07 10.08
C PHE A 433 -10.48 -5.95 10.38
N ASN A 434 -11.29 -5.85 9.34
CA ASN A 434 -12.70 -5.49 9.43
C ASN A 434 -13.54 -6.75 9.14
N LEU A 435 -14.16 -7.30 10.17
CA LEU A 435 -15.00 -8.49 10.04
C LEU A 435 -16.48 -8.06 10.01
N PRO A 436 -17.22 -8.30 8.91
CA PRO A 436 -18.65 -8.01 8.87
C PRO A 436 -19.44 -9.03 9.70
N SER A 437 -20.57 -8.62 10.26
CA SER A 437 -21.47 -9.48 11.05
C SER A 437 -22.02 -10.67 10.27
N SER A 438 -21.98 -10.62 8.94
CA SER A 438 -22.35 -11.72 8.04
C SER A 438 -21.32 -12.86 8.03
N THR A 439 -20.05 -12.59 8.38
CA THR A 439 -19.01 -13.61 8.46
C THR A 439 -19.09 -14.31 9.80
N THR A 440 -19.58 -15.55 9.77
CA THR A 440 -19.86 -16.36 10.96
C THR A 440 -19.20 -17.74 10.88
N GLY A 441 -19.33 -18.54 11.95
CA GLY A 441 -18.87 -19.93 11.99
C GLY A 441 -17.37 -20.09 11.72
N ASN A 442 -17.02 -21.03 10.85
CA ASN A 442 -15.63 -21.42 10.62
C ASN A 442 -14.78 -20.32 10.00
N LYS A 443 -15.36 -19.48 9.13
CA LYS A 443 -14.65 -18.34 8.54
C LYS A 443 -14.36 -17.25 9.57
N ALA A 444 -15.30 -16.99 10.49
CA ALA A 444 -15.05 -16.08 11.61
C ALA A 444 -13.94 -16.59 12.54
N ALA A 445 -13.92 -17.90 12.83
CA ALA A 445 -12.86 -18.51 13.62
C ALA A 445 -11.49 -18.49 12.89
N LEU A 446 -11.48 -18.70 11.56
CA LEU A 446 -10.26 -18.57 10.77
C LEU A 446 -9.76 -17.11 10.74
N ALA A 447 -10.67 -16.14 10.63
CA ALA A 447 -10.33 -14.72 10.73
C ALA A 447 -9.72 -14.38 12.10
N ALA A 448 -10.23 -14.95 13.20
CA ALA A 448 -9.62 -14.78 14.52
C ALA A 448 -8.18 -15.33 14.58
N ASN A 449 -7.94 -16.51 14.00
CA ASN A 449 -6.57 -17.06 13.87
C ASN A 449 -5.68 -16.15 13.02
N PHE A 450 -6.20 -15.61 11.91
CA PHE A 450 -5.49 -14.67 11.05
C PHE A 450 -5.10 -13.39 11.80
N ILE A 451 -6.03 -12.80 12.56
CA ILE A 451 -5.77 -11.60 13.38
C ILE A 451 -4.66 -11.88 14.40
N ALA A 452 -4.71 -13.02 15.10
CA ALA A 452 -3.69 -13.40 16.07
C ALA A 452 -2.30 -13.55 15.42
N ALA A 453 -2.24 -14.19 14.25
CA ALA A 453 -1.01 -14.32 13.48
C ALA A 453 -0.47 -12.96 12.99
N ALA A 454 -1.33 -12.12 12.41
CA ALA A 454 -0.97 -10.82 11.84
C ALA A 454 -0.51 -9.80 12.90
N ARG A 455 -1.00 -9.93 14.15
CA ARG A 455 -0.57 -9.12 15.31
C ARG A 455 0.80 -9.49 15.85
N SER A 456 1.30 -10.68 15.53
CA SER A 456 2.50 -11.22 16.17
C SER A 456 3.74 -10.36 15.89
N PRO A 457 4.46 -9.89 16.92
CA PRO A 457 5.75 -9.22 16.77
C PRO A 457 6.75 -10.04 15.93
N ALA A 458 6.70 -11.37 16.04
CA ALA A 458 7.55 -12.27 15.25
C ALA A 458 7.31 -12.12 13.74
N VAL A 459 6.04 -11.97 13.32
CA VAL A 459 5.67 -11.76 11.91
C VAL A 459 6.15 -10.39 11.45
N LEU A 460 5.95 -9.33 12.24
CA LEU A 460 6.41 -7.98 11.90
C LEU A 460 7.93 -7.91 11.77
N ASN A 461 8.67 -8.52 12.70
CA ASN A 461 10.14 -8.55 12.73
C ASN A 461 10.75 -9.35 11.57
N ALA A 462 10.03 -10.35 11.05
CA ALA A 462 10.45 -11.17 9.93
C ALA A 462 10.27 -10.47 8.56
N GLN A 463 9.49 -9.39 8.49
CA GLN A 463 9.22 -8.66 7.24
C GLN A 463 10.16 -7.48 7.08
N SER A 464 10.94 -7.46 6.00
CA SER A 464 11.85 -6.33 5.73
C SER A 464 11.10 -5.00 5.68
N GLY A 465 9.96 -4.95 4.99
CA GLY A 465 9.15 -3.73 4.86
C GLY A 465 8.47 -3.25 6.15
N LEU A 466 8.40 -4.07 7.21
CA LEU A 466 7.66 -3.72 8.44
C LEU A 466 8.55 -3.67 9.70
N ARG A 467 9.66 -4.43 9.72
CA ARG A 467 10.54 -4.60 10.89
C ARG A 467 10.90 -3.29 11.58
N TRP A 468 11.18 -2.25 10.81
CA TRP A 468 11.69 -0.98 11.35
C TRP A 468 10.63 0.11 11.49
N VAL A 469 9.39 -0.16 11.08
CA VAL A 469 8.38 0.87 10.83
C VAL A 469 6.99 0.48 11.31
N ALA A 470 6.81 -0.73 11.82
CA ALA A 470 5.56 -1.21 12.38
C ALA A 470 5.75 -1.75 13.80
N ALA A 471 4.71 -1.67 14.63
CA ALA A 471 4.71 -2.23 15.97
C ALA A 471 3.36 -2.89 16.27
N ALA A 472 3.37 -4.04 16.95
CA ALA A 472 2.13 -4.68 17.37
C ALA A 472 1.35 -3.77 18.33
N ILE A 473 0.02 -3.89 18.33
CA ILE A 473 -0.83 -3.06 19.20
C ILE A 473 -0.57 -3.36 20.66
N ASN A 474 -0.65 -2.33 21.52
CA ASN A 474 -0.53 -2.46 22.97
C ASN A 474 -1.40 -3.62 23.52
N GLY A 475 -0.83 -4.39 24.44
CA GLY A 475 -1.46 -5.59 25.00
C GLY A 475 -1.27 -6.88 24.17
N THR A 476 -0.61 -6.82 23.01
CA THR A 476 -0.25 -8.03 22.25
C THR A 476 0.90 -8.77 22.95
N PRO A 477 0.78 -10.10 23.17
CA PRO A 477 1.90 -10.89 23.70
C PRO A 477 3.13 -10.84 22.78
N ASP A 478 4.31 -10.63 23.36
CA ASP A 478 5.60 -10.70 22.67
C ASP A 478 6.45 -11.87 23.21
N PRO A 479 6.17 -13.11 22.77
CA PRO A 479 6.94 -14.27 23.20
C PRO A 479 8.39 -14.23 22.69
N THR A 480 8.69 -13.37 21.72
CA THR A 480 10.03 -13.24 21.13
C THR A 480 10.92 -12.25 21.86
N SER A 481 10.37 -11.51 22.84
CA SER A 481 11.07 -10.43 23.56
C SER A 481 11.76 -9.43 22.62
N THR A 482 11.18 -9.21 21.43
CA THR A 482 11.71 -8.25 20.45
C THR A 482 11.44 -6.81 20.89
N GLY A 483 10.47 -6.61 21.79
CA GLY A 483 10.00 -5.30 22.22
C GLY A 483 9.15 -4.59 21.16
N GLN A 484 8.80 -5.25 20.05
CA GLN A 484 8.07 -4.65 18.92
C GLN A 484 6.55 -4.55 19.19
N VAL A 485 6.19 -3.98 20.34
CA VAL A 485 4.81 -3.77 20.81
C VAL A 485 4.65 -2.34 21.32
N GLN A 486 3.59 -1.64 20.93
CA GLN A 486 3.36 -0.28 21.38
C GLN A 486 3.15 -0.18 22.90
N ARG A 487 3.72 0.88 23.49
CA ARG A 487 3.45 1.35 24.85
C ARG A 487 2.37 2.43 24.91
N VAL A 488 1.81 2.75 23.75
CA VAL A 488 0.79 3.77 23.57
C VAL A 488 -0.44 3.18 22.91
N ALA A 489 -1.57 3.84 23.10
CA ALA A 489 -2.80 3.55 22.39
C ALA A 489 -3.67 4.78 22.24
N TYR A 490 -4.48 4.78 21.19
CA TYR A 490 -5.55 5.75 21.04
C TYR A 490 -6.55 5.61 22.20
N VAL A 491 -6.95 6.75 22.77
CA VAL A 491 -7.97 6.77 23.82
C VAL A 491 -9.26 6.16 23.28
N GLY A 492 -9.85 5.21 24.02
CA GLY A 492 -11.05 4.49 23.57
C GLY A 492 -10.87 3.61 22.33
N ASN A 493 -9.64 3.38 21.86
CA ASN A 493 -9.34 2.78 20.55
C ASN A 493 -9.91 3.58 19.38
N ASP A 494 -10.10 4.89 19.57
CA ASP A 494 -10.59 5.81 18.55
C ASP A 494 -9.40 6.56 17.94
N GLN A 495 -9.09 6.30 16.67
CA GLN A 495 -8.00 6.98 15.96
C GLN A 495 -8.20 8.50 15.80
N CYS A 496 -9.39 9.03 16.01
CA CYS A 496 -9.62 10.48 16.12
C CYS A 496 -9.26 11.06 17.50
N ALA A 497 -9.07 10.20 18.52
CA ALA A 497 -8.67 10.63 19.84
C ALA A 497 -7.14 10.78 19.95
N PRO A 498 -6.64 11.45 21.00
CA PRO A 498 -5.20 11.50 21.27
C PRO A 498 -4.58 10.12 21.48
N LEU A 499 -3.31 10.00 21.09
CA LEU A 499 -2.46 8.85 21.38
C LEU A 499 -1.77 9.04 22.73
N ASN A 500 -2.02 8.14 23.70
CA ASN A 500 -1.52 8.26 25.07
C ASN A 500 -0.75 7.01 25.51
N LEU A 501 0.17 7.18 26.47
CA LEU A 501 0.77 6.07 27.21
C LEU A 501 -0.32 5.26 27.92
N LYS A 502 -0.23 3.94 27.85
CA LYS A 502 -1.14 3.01 28.53
C LYS A 502 -0.42 2.15 29.55
#